data_AF-A0A2J7ZH24-F1
#
_entry.id   AF-A0A2J7ZH24-F1
#
_cell.length_a   1.000
_cell.length_b   1.000
_cell.length_c   1.000
_cell.angle_alpha   90.00
_cell.angle_beta   90.00
_cell.angle_gamma   90.00
#
_symmetry.space_group_name_H-M   'P 1'
#
loop_
_entity.id
_entity.type
_entity.pdbx_description
1 polymer ?
#
loop_
_entity_poly.entity_id
_entity_poly.type
_entity_poly.pdbx_seq_one_letter_code
_entity_poly.pdbx_strand_id
1 'polypeptide(L)'
;MDVRQVANTLWGMAKVRDDLPETGASASGSAGVGSGGGGSADPQPARLRGVLDRLQARAAALLPAPPLQQQRGGADPAGPSTSSDGGGGGSGGGLLDLRDAAQLWYGLGAVRHPWSKPLVAALVEATLRSAAAAVAAAPPPSSRPADVGWGDSRTSVAQLVFRMGTVSPQLSPDHSARMVALVAGLAAPPPAAAVAAPPPLANADCLLTGSHLLRLPLPAAVVRQLHDAALAAPPAAAARAGCTAMARALHAAVGLGLQPAGREAARWQERLVRELGPGSSGRWRSDELSWVLLALSSCRLYVPDAAAAEGMAKAVVGAVRRARANDATRLRAAASVLGLDLPLRDRALLAHKAGADWAQERGMLEEEEEEAAWEYGDGYGG
;
A
#
# COMPACT_ATOMS: atom_id res chain seq x y z
N MET A 1 -15.13 -14.51 -23.14
CA MET A 1 -14.86 -13.82 -21.86
C MET A 1 -14.69 -12.34 -22.12
N ASP A 2 -15.49 -11.47 -21.51
CA ASP A 2 -15.30 -10.01 -21.54
C ASP A 2 -14.34 -9.55 -20.41
N VAL A 3 -14.06 -8.24 -20.34
CA VAL A 3 -13.12 -7.68 -19.33
C VAL A 3 -13.63 -7.92 -17.92
N ARG A 4 -14.93 -7.74 -17.70
CA ARG A 4 -15.57 -7.90 -16.40
C ARG A 4 -15.49 -9.33 -15.89
N GLN A 5 -15.66 -10.31 -16.77
CA GLN A 5 -15.50 -11.73 -16.45
C GLN A 5 -14.06 -12.08 -16.10
N VAL A 6 -13.07 -11.51 -16.81
CA VAL A 6 -11.65 -11.65 -16.44
C VAL A 6 -11.39 -11.04 -15.05
N ALA A 7 -11.85 -9.81 -14.82
CA ALA A 7 -11.68 -9.09 -13.57
C ALA A 7 -12.28 -9.85 -12.37
N ASN A 8 -13.53 -10.31 -12.49
CA ASN A 8 -14.18 -11.11 -11.46
C ASN A 8 -13.49 -12.45 -11.21
N THR A 9 -12.96 -13.09 -12.26
CA THR A 9 -12.24 -14.36 -12.14
C THR A 9 -10.93 -14.16 -11.37
N LEU A 10 -10.12 -13.17 -11.75
CA LEU A 10 -8.87 -12.86 -11.05
C LEU A 10 -9.11 -12.41 -9.60
N TRP A 11 -10.15 -11.62 -9.37
CA TRP A 11 -10.55 -11.23 -8.02
C TRP A 11 -10.99 -12.42 -7.17
N GLY A 12 -11.79 -13.34 -7.72
CA GLY A 12 -12.20 -14.57 -7.04
C GLY A 12 -11.00 -15.48 -6.71
N MET A 13 -10.06 -15.65 -7.65
CA MET A 13 -8.83 -16.41 -7.42
C MET A 13 -7.98 -15.80 -6.31
N ALA A 14 -7.85 -14.48 -6.29
CA ALA A 14 -7.14 -13.76 -5.24
C ALA A 14 -7.78 -13.97 -3.86
N LYS A 15 -9.11 -13.94 -3.77
CA LYS A 15 -9.84 -14.18 -2.52
C LYS A 15 -9.67 -15.59 -1.99
N VAL A 16 -9.82 -16.60 -2.85
CA VAL A 16 -9.60 -18.00 -2.44
C VAL A 16 -8.17 -18.22 -1.95
N ARG A 17 -7.18 -17.56 -2.57
CA ARG A 17 -5.79 -17.65 -2.10
C ARG A 17 -5.58 -17.02 -0.73
N ASP A 18 -6.21 -15.88 -0.45
CA ASP A 18 -6.13 -15.24 0.87
C ASP A 18 -6.64 -16.18 1.99
N ASP A 19 -7.55 -17.10 1.66
CA ASP A 19 -8.13 -18.09 2.58
C ASP A 19 -7.32 -19.41 2.69
N LEU A 20 -6.31 -19.62 1.83
CA LEU A 20 -5.46 -20.80 1.88
C LEU A 20 -4.24 -20.53 2.78
N PRO A 21 -3.93 -21.40 3.75
CA PRO A 21 -2.69 -21.27 4.53
C PRO A 21 -1.51 -21.28 3.56
N GLU A 22 -0.61 -20.28 3.66
CA GLU A 22 0.56 -20.18 2.80
C GLU A 22 1.31 -21.53 2.83
N THR A 23 1.21 -22.30 1.76
CA THR A 23 1.91 -23.57 1.63
C THR A 23 3.40 -23.26 1.57
N GLY A 24 4.07 -23.43 2.71
CA GLY A 24 5.51 -23.47 2.93
C GLY A 24 6.37 -22.76 1.89
N ALA A 25 6.67 -21.49 2.11
CA ALA A 25 7.89 -20.92 1.56
C ALA A 25 9.07 -21.73 2.11
N SER A 26 9.69 -22.54 1.25
CA SER A 26 10.97 -23.25 1.40
C SER A 26 11.64 -23.09 2.76
N ALA A 27 11.53 -24.13 3.59
CA ALA A 27 12.47 -24.39 4.67
C ALA A 27 13.82 -24.76 4.04
N SER A 28 14.63 -23.75 3.70
CA SER A 28 16.05 -23.95 3.43
C SER A 28 16.77 -24.10 4.77
N GLY A 29 17.15 -25.32 5.13
CA GLY A 29 18.10 -25.56 6.21
C GLY A 29 17.73 -26.68 7.17
N SER A 30 17.84 -27.94 6.73
CA SER A 30 18.35 -29.03 7.58
C SER A 30 18.67 -30.22 6.68
N ALA A 31 19.96 -30.51 6.54
CA ALA A 31 20.44 -31.69 5.85
C ALA A 31 20.13 -32.93 6.70
N GLY A 32 19.01 -33.59 6.38
CA GLY A 32 18.67 -34.92 6.88
C GLY A 32 18.59 -35.89 5.71
N VAL A 33 19.60 -36.75 5.60
CA VAL A 33 19.67 -37.85 4.63
C VAL A 33 18.52 -38.82 4.86
N GLY A 34 17.68 -39.05 3.84
CA GLY A 34 16.54 -39.97 3.97
C GLY A 34 15.79 -40.24 2.67
N SER A 35 16.26 -41.24 1.94
CA SER A 35 15.52 -42.24 1.15
C SER A 35 14.31 -41.84 0.27
N GLY A 36 14.53 -41.96 -1.04
CA GLY A 36 13.62 -42.42 -2.10
C GLY A 36 12.12 -42.50 -1.79
N GLY A 37 11.39 -41.45 -2.14
CA GLY A 37 9.95 -41.47 -2.36
C GLY A 37 9.64 -40.75 -3.67
N GLY A 38 9.20 -41.49 -4.69
CA GLY A 38 8.72 -40.94 -5.96
C GLY A 38 7.43 -40.15 -5.74
N GLY A 39 7.57 -38.92 -5.26
CA GLY A 39 6.47 -37.98 -5.12
C GLY A 39 6.03 -37.53 -6.51
N SER A 40 4.89 -38.06 -6.96
CA SER A 40 4.10 -37.50 -8.05
C SER A 40 3.97 -36.00 -7.82
N ALA A 41 4.72 -35.18 -8.57
CA ALA A 41 4.56 -33.74 -8.55
C ALA A 41 3.10 -33.43 -8.86
N ASP A 42 2.42 -32.83 -7.88
CA ASP A 42 0.99 -32.51 -7.98
C ASP A 42 0.74 -31.77 -9.31
N PRO A 43 -0.15 -32.25 -10.21
CA PRO A 43 -0.37 -31.64 -11.52
C PRO A 43 -1.12 -30.29 -11.45
N GLN A 44 -1.58 -29.90 -10.25
CA GLN A 44 -2.38 -28.69 -10.03
C GLN A 44 -1.67 -27.37 -10.36
N PRO A 45 -0.38 -27.15 -10.04
CA PRO A 45 0.32 -25.89 -10.32
C PRO A 45 0.49 -25.65 -11.83
N ALA A 46 0.74 -26.70 -12.62
CA ALA A 46 0.90 -26.59 -14.07
C ALA A 46 -0.43 -26.20 -14.75
N ARG A 47 -1.55 -26.79 -14.32
CA ARG A 47 -2.88 -26.44 -14.81
C ARG A 47 -3.27 -25.01 -14.46
N LEU A 48 -3.00 -24.58 -13.22
CA LEU A 48 -3.28 -23.22 -12.77
C LEU A 48 -2.48 -22.17 -13.57
N ARG A 49 -1.18 -22.42 -13.81
CA ARG A 49 -0.36 -21.54 -14.66
C ARG A 49 -0.95 -21.41 -16.06
N GLY A 50 -1.33 -22.51 -16.70
CA GLY A 50 -1.97 -22.46 -18.02
C GLY A 50 -3.30 -21.70 -18.04
N VAL A 51 -4.08 -21.73 -16.95
CA VAL A 51 -5.29 -20.89 -16.80
C VAL A 51 -4.91 -19.41 -16.71
N LEU A 52 -3.91 -19.07 -15.90
CA LEU A 52 -3.43 -17.70 -15.73
C LEU A 52 -2.85 -17.13 -17.03
N ASP A 53 -2.10 -17.93 -17.80
CA ASP A 53 -1.56 -17.53 -19.09
C ASP A 53 -2.68 -17.20 -20.10
N ARG A 54 -3.74 -18.02 -20.12
CA ARG A 54 -4.93 -17.77 -20.96
C ARG A 54 -5.70 -16.54 -20.50
N LEU A 55 -5.87 -16.34 -19.19
CA LEU A 55 -6.52 -15.16 -18.64
C LEU A 55 -5.74 -13.89 -18.98
N GLN A 56 -4.41 -13.93 -18.85
CA GLN A 56 -3.53 -12.84 -19.24
C GLN A 56 -3.64 -12.51 -20.74
N ALA A 57 -3.53 -13.51 -21.60
CA ALA A 57 -3.64 -13.31 -23.05
C ALA A 57 -5.01 -12.72 -23.41
N ARG A 58 -6.07 -13.19 -22.75
CA ARG A 58 -7.42 -12.67 -22.96
C ARG A 58 -7.56 -11.24 -22.44
N ALA A 59 -7.03 -10.92 -21.27
CA ALA A 59 -7.03 -9.57 -20.71
C ALA A 59 -6.31 -8.59 -21.64
N ALA A 60 -5.13 -8.97 -22.14
CA ALA A 60 -4.35 -8.15 -23.06
C ALA A 60 -5.07 -7.89 -24.38
N ALA A 61 -5.80 -8.87 -24.91
CA ALA A 61 -6.59 -8.73 -26.13
C ALA A 61 -7.85 -7.87 -25.96
N LEU A 62 -8.37 -7.76 -24.73
CA LEU A 62 -9.58 -7.00 -24.42
C LEU A 62 -9.31 -5.57 -24.00
N LEU A 63 -8.13 -5.31 -23.41
CA LEU A 63 -7.74 -3.95 -23.06
C LEU A 63 -7.46 -3.18 -24.35
N PRO A 64 -7.99 -1.95 -24.49
CA PRO A 64 -7.78 -1.15 -25.68
C PRO A 64 -6.27 -0.99 -25.88
N ALA A 65 -5.79 -1.37 -27.07
CA ALA A 65 -4.42 -1.09 -27.45
C ALA A 65 -4.18 0.42 -27.23
N PRO A 66 -3.02 0.83 -26.70
CA PRO A 66 -2.67 2.25 -26.73
C PRO A 66 -2.88 2.72 -28.17
N PRO A 67 -3.54 3.89 -28.38
CA PRO A 67 -3.59 4.43 -29.73
C PRO A 67 -2.15 4.42 -30.22
N LEU A 68 -1.88 3.68 -31.29
CA LEU A 68 -0.59 3.69 -31.94
C LEU A 68 -0.41 5.16 -32.30
N GLN A 69 0.30 5.88 -31.44
CA GLN A 69 0.66 7.27 -31.62
C GLN A 69 1.23 7.28 -33.01
N GLN A 70 0.51 7.89 -33.95
CA GLN A 70 0.87 7.89 -35.36
C GLN A 70 2.31 8.38 -35.43
N GLN A 71 3.25 7.43 -35.50
CA GLN A 71 4.60 7.62 -35.98
C GLN A 71 4.46 7.87 -37.48
N ARG A 72 3.90 9.01 -37.83
CA ARG A 72 3.93 9.62 -39.15
C ARG A 72 4.09 11.12 -38.94
N GLY A 73 5.30 11.50 -38.56
CA GLY A 73 5.91 12.64 -39.23
C GLY A 73 6.02 12.27 -40.71
N GLY A 74 5.35 13.03 -41.57
CA GLY A 74 5.29 12.75 -43.01
C GLY A 74 4.20 13.58 -43.69
N ALA A 75 4.58 14.81 -44.02
CA ALA A 75 4.05 15.80 -44.96
C ALA A 75 2.71 15.61 -45.71
N ASP A 76 2.08 16.78 -45.85
CA ASP A 76 1.16 17.31 -46.88
C ASP A 76 -0.37 17.15 -46.80
N PRO A 77 -1.12 18.29 -46.89
CA PRO A 77 -2.57 18.32 -46.96
C PRO A 77 -3.05 18.48 -48.42
N ALA A 78 -3.85 17.55 -48.93
CA ALA A 78 -4.75 17.84 -50.05
C ALA A 78 -5.89 16.81 -50.14
N GLY A 79 -7.13 17.31 -50.11
CA GLY A 79 -8.29 16.67 -50.74
C GLY A 79 -9.44 16.28 -49.81
N PRO A 80 -10.60 16.96 -49.88
CA PRO A 80 -11.83 16.50 -49.25
C PRO A 80 -12.55 15.52 -50.19
N SER A 81 -12.84 14.33 -49.69
CA SER A 81 -13.77 13.39 -50.33
C SER A 81 -14.84 13.00 -49.32
N THR A 82 -16.01 13.60 -49.51
CA THR A 82 -17.27 13.25 -48.84
C THR A 82 -17.83 11.97 -49.45
N SER A 83 -17.95 10.91 -48.66
CA SER A 83 -18.88 9.82 -48.94
C SER A 83 -19.49 9.33 -47.64
N SER A 84 -20.79 9.57 -47.53
CA SER A 84 -21.71 9.04 -46.53
C SER A 84 -21.94 7.54 -46.75
N ASP A 85 -22.49 6.94 -45.69
CA ASP A 85 -23.17 5.65 -45.62
C ASP A 85 -22.34 4.39 -45.35
N GLY A 86 -22.71 3.74 -44.24
CA GLY A 86 -22.25 2.41 -43.86
C GLY A 86 -22.25 2.22 -42.35
N GLY A 87 -23.44 2.22 -41.73
CA GLY A 87 -23.65 1.95 -40.31
C GLY A 87 -23.15 0.57 -39.90
N GLY A 88 -21.87 0.48 -39.54
CA GLY A 88 -21.33 -0.53 -38.67
C GLY A 88 -21.16 0.08 -37.30
N GLY A 89 -21.98 -0.33 -36.33
CA GLY A 89 -21.77 -0.08 -34.91
C GLY A 89 -20.52 -0.82 -34.43
N GLY A 90 -19.35 -0.42 -34.93
CA GLY A 90 -18.06 -0.88 -34.48
C GLY A 90 -17.93 -0.44 -33.03
N SER A 91 -17.82 -1.41 -32.13
CA SER A 91 -17.53 -1.23 -30.72
C SER A 91 -16.36 -0.28 -30.55
N GLY A 92 -16.64 1.02 -30.41
CA GLY A 92 -15.68 2.01 -29.96
C GLY A 92 -15.14 1.50 -28.64
N GLY A 93 -13.82 1.28 -28.58
CA GLY A 93 -13.14 0.69 -27.43
C GLY A 93 -13.56 1.41 -26.15
N GLY A 94 -14.49 0.81 -25.41
CA GLY A 94 -15.09 1.41 -24.23
C GLY A 94 -14.03 1.69 -23.17
N LEU A 95 -14.20 2.78 -22.43
CA LEU A 95 -13.39 3.04 -21.25
C LEU A 95 -13.53 1.88 -20.27
N LEU A 96 -12.41 1.47 -19.68
CA LEU A 96 -12.40 0.46 -18.63
C LEU A 96 -13.17 0.98 -17.42
N ASP A 97 -14.19 0.28 -16.96
CA ASP A 97 -14.90 0.67 -15.74
C ASP A 97 -13.93 0.69 -14.54
N LEU A 98 -14.02 1.70 -13.67
CA LEU A 98 -13.08 1.85 -12.55
C LEU A 98 -13.13 0.67 -11.57
N ARG A 99 -14.30 0.04 -11.42
CA ARG A 99 -14.44 -1.16 -10.59
C ARG A 99 -13.72 -2.34 -11.22
N ASP A 100 -13.89 -2.53 -12.52
CA ASP A 100 -13.19 -3.60 -13.24
C ASP A 100 -11.68 -3.39 -13.19
N ALA A 101 -11.20 -2.15 -13.35
CA ALA A 101 -9.79 -1.79 -13.16
C ALA A 101 -9.29 -2.13 -11.75
N ALA A 102 -10.04 -1.76 -10.72
CA ALA A 102 -9.67 -2.04 -9.33
C ALA A 102 -9.60 -3.55 -9.03
N GLN A 103 -10.54 -4.33 -9.58
CA GLN A 103 -10.54 -5.79 -9.47
C GLN A 103 -9.35 -6.43 -10.19
N LEU A 104 -9.00 -5.94 -11.38
CA LEU A 104 -7.82 -6.39 -12.13
C LEU A 104 -6.54 -6.12 -11.33
N TRP A 105 -6.33 -4.89 -10.85
CA TRP A 105 -5.14 -4.56 -10.05
C TRP A 105 -5.06 -5.37 -8.76
N TYR A 106 -6.19 -5.60 -8.08
CA TYR A 106 -6.24 -6.48 -6.91
C TYR A 106 -5.80 -7.90 -7.27
N GLY A 107 -6.39 -8.48 -8.33
CA GLY A 107 -6.06 -9.83 -8.79
C GLY A 107 -4.59 -9.96 -9.20
N LEU A 108 -4.05 -8.99 -9.92
CA LEU A 108 -2.65 -8.97 -10.35
C LEU A 108 -1.69 -8.94 -9.16
N GLY A 109 -1.94 -8.10 -8.14
CA GLY A 109 -1.08 -8.01 -6.95
C GLY A 109 -1.21 -9.19 -6.01
N ALA A 110 -2.41 -9.77 -5.92
CA ALA A 110 -2.69 -10.87 -5.00
C ALA A 110 -2.33 -12.25 -5.57
N VAL A 111 -2.19 -12.40 -6.89
CA VAL A 111 -1.76 -13.66 -7.51
C VAL A 111 -0.28 -13.57 -7.87
N ARG A 112 0.56 -14.41 -7.23
CA ARG A 112 2.02 -14.51 -7.50
C ARG A 112 2.29 -15.16 -8.86
N HIS A 113 1.92 -14.48 -9.94
CA HIS A 113 2.12 -14.89 -11.32
C HIS A 113 3.00 -13.85 -12.07
N PRO A 114 3.92 -14.29 -12.94
CA PRO A 114 4.76 -13.38 -13.72
C PRO A 114 3.95 -12.71 -14.85
N TRP A 115 3.14 -11.71 -14.49
CA TRP A 115 2.33 -10.98 -15.45
C TRP A 115 3.20 -10.34 -16.55
N SER A 116 2.80 -10.49 -17.80
CA SER A 116 3.52 -9.98 -18.96
C SER A 116 3.58 -8.45 -18.93
N LYS A 117 4.73 -7.89 -19.28
CA LYS A 117 4.93 -6.43 -19.39
C LYS A 117 3.89 -5.75 -20.31
N PRO A 118 3.52 -6.32 -21.48
CA PRO A 118 2.50 -5.72 -22.34
C PRO A 118 1.11 -5.64 -21.68
N LEU A 119 0.68 -6.68 -20.95
CA LEU A 119 -0.58 -6.64 -20.21
C LEU A 119 -0.57 -5.51 -19.18
N VAL A 120 0.50 -5.44 -18.37
CA VAL A 120 0.62 -4.41 -17.33
C VAL A 120 0.61 -3.01 -17.94
N ALA A 121 1.35 -2.79 -19.03
CA ALA A 121 1.37 -1.51 -19.73
C ALA A 121 -0.01 -1.13 -20.31
N ALA A 122 -0.72 -2.07 -20.93
CA ALA A 122 -2.08 -1.85 -21.44
C ALA A 122 -3.06 -1.53 -20.31
N LEU A 123 -2.92 -2.18 -19.15
CA LEU A 123 -3.76 -1.93 -17.99
C LEU A 123 -3.48 -0.56 -17.36
N VAL A 124 -2.21 -0.14 -17.26
CA VAL A 124 -1.83 1.22 -16.82
C VAL A 124 -2.48 2.26 -17.73
N GLU A 125 -2.37 2.09 -19.04
CA GLU A 125 -2.91 3.02 -20.03
C GLU A 125 -4.44 3.11 -19.93
N ALA A 126 -5.13 1.97 -19.90
CA ALA A 126 -6.59 1.93 -19.73
C ALA A 126 -7.03 2.55 -18.40
N THR A 127 -6.31 2.26 -17.32
CA THR A 127 -6.56 2.81 -15.98
C THR A 127 -6.45 4.33 -15.95
N LEU A 128 -5.37 4.89 -16.52
CA LEU A 128 -5.15 6.33 -16.58
C LEU A 128 -6.23 7.04 -17.37
N ARG A 129 -6.63 6.48 -18.51
CA ARG A 129 -7.69 7.05 -19.37
C ARG A 129 -9.03 7.08 -18.65
N SER A 130 -9.42 5.96 -18.04
CA SER A 130 -10.68 5.87 -17.29
C SER A 130 -10.69 6.75 -16.06
N ALA A 131 -9.57 6.83 -15.33
CA ALA A 131 -9.46 7.69 -14.16
C ALA A 131 -9.55 9.17 -14.53
N ALA A 132 -8.86 9.60 -15.59
CA ALA A 132 -8.93 10.97 -16.10
C ALA A 132 -10.35 11.33 -16.55
N ALA A 133 -11.01 10.44 -17.30
CA ALA A 133 -12.39 10.63 -17.73
C ALA A 133 -13.36 10.73 -16.54
N ALA A 134 -13.20 9.87 -15.53
CA ALA A 134 -14.03 9.86 -14.34
C ALA A 134 -13.85 11.12 -13.48
N VAL A 135 -12.62 11.66 -13.39
CA VAL A 135 -12.35 12.94 -12.71
C VAL A 135 -12.92 14.12 -13.48
N ALA A 136 -12.85 14.10 -14.81
CA ALA A 136 -13.41 15.16 -15.65
C ALA A 136 -14.96 15.16 -15.67
N ALA A 137 -15.58 13.97 -15.60
CA ALA A 137 -17.03 13.81 -15.60
C ALA A 137 -17.67 13.97 -14.22
N ALA A 138 -16.87 13.95 -13.14
CA ALA A 138 -17.39 14.09 -11.78
C ALA A 138 -18.05 15.48 -11.62
N PRO A 139 -19.36 15.54 -11.33
CA PRO A 139 -20.01 16.82 -11.03
C PRO A 139 -19.35 17.45 -9.80
N PRO A 140 -19.42 18.79 -9.64
CA PRO A 140 -18.97 19.43 -8.42
C PRO A 140 -19.67 18.76 -7.21
N PRO A 141 -18.96 18.59 -6.10
CA PRO A 141 -19.44 17.79 -4.99
C PRO A 141 -20.75 18.36 -4.44
N SER A 142 -21.86 17.67 -4.71
CA SER A 142 -23.18 18.09 -4.23
C SER A 142 -23.34 17.74 -2.74
N SER A 143 -24.03 18.60 -2.00
CA SER A 143 -24.30 18.50 -0.55
C SER A 143 -25.23 17.35 -0.13
N ARG A 144 -25.56 16.41 -1.02
CA ARG A 144 -26.42 15.26 -0.68
C ARG A 144 -25.59 14.07 -0.17
N PRO A 145 -26.00 13.44 0.94
CA PRO A 145 -25.40 12.18 1.36
C PRO A 145 -25.68 11.13 0.28
N ALA A 146 -24.63 10.69 -0.41
CA ALA A 146 -24.72 9.64 -1.41
C ALA A 146 -25.07 8.32 -0.71
N ASP A 147 -26.10 7.64 -1.22
CA ASP A 147 -26.37 6.25 -0.88
C ASP A 147 -25.13 5.38 -1.05
N VAL A 148 -25.03 4.37 -0.20
CA VAL A 148 -23.84 3.57 0.09
C VAL A 148 -23.49 2.64 -1.08
N GLY A 149 -22.94 3.17 -2.18
CA GLY A 149 -22.48 2.36 -3.30
C GLY A 149 -21.54 3.13 -4.21
N TRP A 150 -20.24 2.82 -4.20
CA TRP A 150 -19.22 3.29 -5.16
C TRP A 150 -19.37 4.76 -5.65
N GLY A 151 -19.86 5.63 -4.77
CA GLY A 151 -20.64 6.82 -5.19
C GLY A 151 -19.86 8.09 -5.48
N ASP A 152 -18.53 8.04 -5.48
CA ASP A 152 -17.69 9.16 -5.87
C ASP A 152 -16.52 8.67 -6.71
N SER A 153 -16.52 9.02 -8.00
CA SER A 153 -15.46 8.75 -8.95
C SER A 153 -14.08 9.12 -8.38
N ARG A 154 -13.96 10.18 -7.57
CA ARG A 154 -12.68 10.60 -6.96
C ARG A 154 -12.19 9.60 -5.92
N THR A 155 -13.09 9.09 -5.08
CA THR A 155 -12.81 8.06 -4.08
C THR A 155 -12.30 6.78 -4.75
N SER A 156 -12.95 6.34 -5.83
CA SER A 156 -12.55 5.16 -6.60
C SER A 156 -11.18 5.35 -7.26
N VAL A 157 -10.89 6.53 -7.82
CA VAL A 157 -9.57 6.81 -8.42
C VAL A 157 -8.47 6.81 -7.37
N ALA A 158 -8.69 7.38 -6.18
CA ALA A 158 -7.71 7.34 -5.09
C ALA A 158 -7.34 5.90 -4.68
N GLN A 159 -8.36 5.04 -4.53
CA GLN A 159 -8.14 3.62 -4.24
C GLN A 159 -7.43 2.91 -5.40
N LEU A 160 -7.73 3.28 -6.65
CA LEU A 160 -7.10 2.71 -7.83
C LEU A 160 -5.60 3.04 -7.91
N VAL A 161 -5.22 4.27 -7.60
CA VAL A 161 -3.80 4.70 -7.48
C VAL A 161 -3.07 3.84 -6.44
N PHE A 162 -3.69 3.63 -5.27
CA PHE A 162 -3.14 2.75 -4.24
C PHE A 162 -2.98 1.30 -4.73
N ARG A 163 -4.02 0.71 -5.33
CA ARG A 163 -3.98 -0.68 -5.85
C ARG A 163 -2.91 -0.85 -6.91
N MET A 164 -2.81 0.08 -7.85
CA MET A 164 -1.75 0.07 -8.84
C MET A 164 -0.36 0.15 -8.17
N GLY A 165 -0.21 0.99 -7.15
CA GLY A 165 1.01 1.06 -6.33
C GLY A 165 1.38 -0.26 -5.66
N THR A 166 0.41 -1.03 -5.17
CA THR A 166 0.71 -2.35 -4.56
C THR A 166 1.27 -3.37 -5.54
N VAL A 167 1.00 -3.23 -6.84
CA VAL A 167 1.62 -4.03 -7.91
C VAL A 167 2.96 -3.42 -8.33
N SER A 168 3.15 -2.12 -8.12
CA SER A 168 4.38 -1.35 -8.44
C SER A 168 4.85 -1.56 -9.89
N PRO A 169 4.00 -1.30 -10.90
CA PRO A 169 4.41 -1.41 -12.29
C PRO A 169 5.52 -0.40 -12.62
N GLN A 170 6.37 -0.75 -13.58
CA GLN A 170 7.31 0.20 -14.16
C GLN A 170 6.53 1.17 -15.05
N LEU A 171 6.33 2.40 -14.59
CA LEU A 171 5.67 3.45 -15.35
C LEU A 171 6.65 4.05 -16.36
N SER A 172 6.19 4.26 -17.59
CA SER A 172 6.91 5.11 -18.55
C SER A 172 6.94 6.58 -18.04
N PRO A 173 7.87 7.42 -18.52
CA PRO A 173 7.88 8.84 -18.17
C PRO A 173 6.54 9.55 -18.47
N ASP A 174 5.89 9.22 -19.59
CA ASP A 174 4.56 9.75 -19.94
C ASP A 174 3.47 9.30 -18.96
N HIS A 175 3.41 8.00 -18.65
CA HIS A 175 2.46 7.46 -17.68
C HIS A 175 2.66 8.05 -16.28
N SER A 176 3.92 8.24 -15.87
CA SER A 176 4.28 8.90 -14.62
C SER A 176 3.79 10.35 -14.60
N ALA A 177 4.07 11.13 -15.64
CA ALA A 177 3.63 12.52 -15.75
C ALA A 177 2.09 12.65 -15.71
N ARG A 178 1.37 11.78 -16.43
CA ARG A 178 -0.10 11.74 -16.42
C ARG A 178 -0.66 11.33 -15.05
N MET A 179 -0.02 10.39 -14.36
CA MET A 179 -0.42 10.01 -13.01
C MET A 179 -0.16 11.13 -12.00
N VAL A 180 0.96 11.83 -12.10
CA VAL A 180 1.27 13.03 -11.30
C VAL A 180 0.20 14.11 -11.52
N ALA A 181 -0.15 14.40 -12.78
CA ALA A 181 -1.18 15.38 -13.11
C ALA A 181 -2.57 14.97 -12.56
N LEU A 182 -2.92 13.69 -12.64
CA LEU A 182 -4.15 13.14 -12.08
C LEU A 182 -4.20 13.31 -10.55
N VAL A 183 -3.14 12.92 -9.84
CA VAL A 183 -3.05 13.06 -8.38
C VAL A 183 -3.08 14.54 -7.97
N ALA A 184 -2.38 15.41 -8.68
CA ALA A 184 -2.39 16.85 -8.42
C ALA A 184 -3.78 17.46 -8.63
N GLY A 185 -4.49 17.08 -9.70
CA GLY A 185 -5.87 17.53 -9.94
C GLY A 185 -6.87 17.00 -8.91
N LEU A 186 -6.61 15.82 -8.33
CA LEU A 186 -7.38 15.30 -7.21
C LEU A 186 -7.12 16.05 -5.91
N ALA A 187 -5.87 16.44 -5.65
CA ALA A 187 -5.46 17.17 -4.46
C ALA A 187 -5.80 18.66 -4.50
N ALA A 188 -5.96 19.23 -5.70
CA ALA A 188 -6.16 20.65 -5.89
C ALA A 188 -7.39 21.15 -5.10
N PRO A 189 -7.27 22.30 -4.39
CA PRO A 189 -8.42 22.92 -3.79
C PRO A 189 -9.39 23.33 -4.90
N PRO A 190 -10.70 23.29 -4.65
CA PRO A 190 -11.65 23.77 -5.63
C PRO A 190 -11.51 25.28 -5.83
N PRO A 191 -11.95 25.78 -6.99
CA PRO A 191 -11.90 27.20 -7.28
C PRO A 191 -12.69 28.00 -6.24
N ALA A 192 -12.13 29.14 -5.81
CA ALA A 192 -12.70 30.02 -4.78
C ALA A 192 -14.14 30.52 -5.08
N ALA A 193 -14.56 30.43 -6.34
CA ALA A 193 -15.92 30.79 -6.79
C ALA A 193 -16.99 29.73 -6.45
N ALA A 194 -16.63 28.59 -5.86
CA ALA A 194 -17.60 27.60 -5.41
C ALA A 194 -18.39 28.12 -4.19
N VAL A 195 -19.69 28.34 -4.37
CA VAL A 195 -20.62 28.91 -3.37
C VAL A 195 -20.79 28.03 -2.12
N ALA A 196 -20.41 26.76 -2.19
CA ALA A 196 -20.40 25.84 -1.06
C ALA A 196 -18.97 25.36 -0.79
N ALA A 197 -18.60 25.26 0.49
CA ALA A 197 -17.36 24.62 0.88
C ALA A 197 -17.39 23.17 0.35
N PRO A 198 -16.38 22.74 -0.41
CA PRO A 198 -16.29 21.38 -0.89
C PRO A 198 -16.22 20.39 0.29
N PRO A 199 -16.67 19.14 0.09
CA PRO A 199 -16.30 18.07 1.00
C PRO A 199 -14.77 17.94 1.02
N PRO A 200 -14.22 17.55 2.17
CA PRO A 200 -12.79 17.29 2.28
C PRO A 200 -12.38 16.20 1.28
N LEU A 201 -11.13 16.27 0.81
CA LEU A 201 -10.56 15.26 -0.08
C LEU A 201 -10.69 13.87 0.54
N ALA A 202 -11.49 13.00 -0.08
CA ALA A 202 -11.65 11.63 0.34
C ALA A 202 -10.39 10.80 0.01
N ASN A 203 -10.04 9.87 0.91
CA ASN A 203 -8.96 8.89 0.75
C ASN A 203 -7.57 9.48 0.40
N ALA A 204 -7.21 10.61 1.00
CA ALA A 204 -5.87 11.19 0.84
C ALA A 204 -4.75 10.23 1.25
N ASP A 205 -5.03 9.32 2.19
CA ASP A 205 -4.15 8.23 2.63
C ASP A 205 -3.81 7.25 1.49
N CYS A 206 -4.81 6.90 0.67
CA CYS A 206 -4.62 6.06 -0.51
C CYS A 206 -3.75 6.76 -1.57
N LEU A 207 -3.98 8.06 -1.79
CA LEU A 207 -3.19 8.84 -2.74
C LEU A 207 -1.73 8.97 -2.31
N LEU A 208 -1.45 9.28 -1.04
CA LEU A 208 -0.09 9.35 -0.51
C LEU A 208 0.63 8.01 -0.65
N THR A 209 0.01 6.94 -0.14
CA THR A 209 0.62 5.61 -0.15
C THR A 209 0.82 5.11 -1.58
N GLY A 210 -0.18 5.25 -2.44
CA GLY A 210 -0.09 4.85 -3.84
C GLY A 210 0.97 5.62 -4.60
N SER A 211 1.05 6.94 -4.42
CA SER A 211 2.05 7.78 -5.08
C SER A 211 3.47 7.44 -4.66
N HIS A 212 3.69 7.15 -3.37
CA HIS A 212 4.97 6.69 -2.87
C HIS A 212 5.37 5.32 -3.47
N LEU A 213 4.46 4.35 -3.48
CA LEU A 213 4.72 3.03 -4.04
C LEU A 213 5.03 3.09 -5.55
N LEU A 214 4.35 3.97 -6.27
CA LEU A 214 4.59 4.24 -7.69
C LEU A 214 5.80 5.14 -7.97
N ARG A 215 6.46 5.64 -6.92
CA ARG A 215 7.61 6.57 -6.99
C ARG A 215 7.32 7.80 -7.85
N LEU A 216 6.12 8.37 -7.69
CA LEU A 216 5.72 9.55 -8.45
C LEU A 216 6.47 10.80 -7.97
N PRO A 217 7.04 11.61 -8.88
CA PRO A 217 7.70 12.87 -8.53
C PRO A 217 6.65 13.97 -8.28
N LEU A 218 5.92 13.87 -7.17
CA LEU A 218 4.89 14.85 -6.81
C LEU A 218 5.51 16.18 -6.37
N PRO A 219 4.92 17.33 -6.76
CA PRO A 219 5.31 18.62 -6.20
C PRO A 219 5.09 18.67 -4.68
N ALA A 220 6.01 19.30 -3.93
CA ALA A 220 5.93 19.38 -2.47
C ALA A 220 4.60 19.97 -1.95
N ALA A 221 4.04 20.94 -2.67
CA ALA A 221 2.73 21.52 -2.33
C ALA A 221 1.59 20.49 -2.40
N VAL A 222 1.61 19.59 -3.40
CA VAL A 222 0.62 18.52 -3.54
C VAL A 222 0.78 17.51 -2.40
N VAL A 223 2.02 17.12 -2.06
CA VAL A 223 2.27 16.21 -0.93
C VAL A 223 1.76 16.81 0.38
N ARG A 224 2.02 18.11 0.61
CA ARG A 224 1.50 18.83 1.79
C ARG A 224 -0.03 18.85 1.81
N GLN A 225 -0.69 19.16 0.69
CA GLN A 225 -2.16 19.16 0.62
C GLN A 225 -2.76 17.79 0.95
N LEU A 226 -2.19 16.71 0.38
CA LEU A 226 -2.63 15.35 0.67
C LEU A 226 -2.40 14.98 2.15
N HIS A 227 -1.25 15.35 2.69
CA HIS A 227 -0.91 15.15 4.10
C HIS A 227 -1.91 15.86 5.02
N ASP A 228 -2.15 17.15 4.78
CA ASP A 228 -3.04 17.96 5.61
C ASP A 228 -4.48 17.45 5.52
N ALA A 229 -4.93 17.03 4.33
CA ALA A 229 -6.22 16.38 4.14
C ALA A 229 -6.34 15.05 4.90
N ALA A 230 -5.29 14.22 4.93
CA ALA A 230 -5.28 12.96 5.68
C ALA A 230 -5.39 13.20 7.20
N LEU A 231 -4.66 14.19 7.73
CA LEU A 231 -4.76 14.56 9.15
C LEU A 231 -6.10 15.21 9.51
N ALA A 232 -6.65 16.04 8.63
CA ALA A 232 -7.93 16.72 8.82
C ALA A 232 -9.15 15.81 8.64
N ALA A 233 -8.97 14.55 8.23
CA ALA A 233 -10.07 13.61 8.04
C ALA A 233 -10.93 13.51 9.32
N PRO A 234 -12.27 13.47 9.23
CA PRO A 234 -13.11 13.27 10.41
C PRO A 234 -12.77 11.94 11.13
N PRO A 235 -12.94 11.83 12.47
CA PRO A 235 -12.62 10.61 13.20
C PRO A 235 -13.26 9.34 12.63
N ALA A 236 -14.53 9.42 12.21
CA ALA A 236 -15.22 8.30 11.57
C ALA A 236 -14.57 7.87 10.24
N ALA A 237 -14.05 8.82 9.45
CA ALA A 237 -13.35 8.51 8.19
C ALA A 237 -11.98 7.89 8.44
N ALA A 238 -11.22 8.41 9.40
CA ALA A 238 -9.92 7.85 9.76
C ALA A 238 -10.04 6.48 10.43
N ALA A 239 -11.08 6.25 11.25
CA ALA A 239 -11.37 4.94 11.81
C ALA A 239 -11.68 3.90 10.73
N ARG A 240 -12.39 4.29 9.65
CA ARG A 240 -12.64 3.40 8.49
C ARG A 240 -11.37 3.07 7.71
N ALA A 241 -10.46 4.04 7.54
CA ALA A 241 -9.15 3.78 6.92
C ALA A 241 -8.31 2.84 7.81
N GLY A 242 -8.39 3.04 9.12
CA GLY A 242 -7.68 2.26 10.13
C GLY A 242 -6.28 2.80 10.43
N CYS A 243 -5.76 2.40 11.60
CA CYS A 243 -4.48 2.89 12.13
C CYS A 243 -3.30 2.60 11.18
N THR A 244 -3.19 1.35 10.68
CA THR A 244 -2.13 0.95 9.74
C THR A 244 -2.14 1.79 8.46
N ALA A 245 -3.31 2.01 7.85
CA ALA A 245 -3.39 2.75 6.59
C ALA A 245 -2.96 4.22 6.78
N MET A 246 -3.42 4.86 7.87
CA MET A 246 -3.02 6.21 8.21
C MET A 246 -1.51 6.30 8.48
N ALA A 247 -0.95 5.41 9.30
CA ALA A 247 0.48 5.39 9.60
C ALA A 247 1.33 5.21 8.33
N ARG A 248 0.91 4.31 7.41
CA ARG A 248 1.55 4.13 6.11
C ARG A 248 1.49 5.37 5.24
N ALA A 249 0.36 6.07 5.22
CA ALA A 249 0.21 7.30 4.45
C ALA A 249 1.11 8.42 4.96
N LEU A 250 1.22 8.57 6.28
CA LEU A 250 2.10 9.56 6.91
C LEU A 250 3.58 9.23 6.67
N HIS A 251 3.97 7.96 6.80
CA HIS A 251 5.32 7.52 6.41
C HIS A 251 5.59 7.74 4.90
N ALA A 252 4.60 7.47 4.04
CA ALA A 252 4.69 7.72 2.61
C ALA A 252 4.86 9.21 2.29
N ALA A 253 4.20 10.11 3.03
CA ALA A 253 4.42 11.56 2.90
C ALA A 253 5.89 11.93 3.15
N VAL A 254 6.52 11.32 4.17
CA VAL A 254 7.97 11.48 4.42
C VAL A 254 8.80 10.94 3.27
N GLY A 255 8.48 9.75 2.76
CA GLY A 255 9.14 9.16 1.60
C GLY A 255 8.96 9.95 0.29
N LEU A 256 7.96 10.84 0.23
CA LEU A 256 7.72 11.79 -0.87
C LEU A 256 8.37 13.16 -0.63
N GLY A 257 9.15 13.31 0.44
CA GLY A 257 9.95 14.51 0.71
C GLY A 257 9.34 15.49 1.73
N LEU A 258 8.19 15.18 2.33
CA LEU A 258 7.65 16.00 3.41
C LEU A 258 8.44 15.74 4.71
N GLN A 259 8.73 16.80 5.47
CA GLN A 259 9.27 16.68 6.82
C GLN A 259 8.39 17.50 7.76
N PRO A 260 7.65 16.86 8.68
CA PRO A 260 6.76 17.58 9.57
C PRO A 260 7.58 18.35 10.62
N ALA A 261 7.06 19.51 11.03
CA ALA A 261 7.62 20.22 12.18
C ALA A 261 7.32 19.44 13.48
N GLY A 262 8.05 19.71 14.57
CA GLY A 262 7.85 18.99 15.84
C GLY A 262 6.41 19.01 16.35
N ARG A 263 5.71 20.17 16.27
CA ARG A 263 4.28 20.29 16.63
C ARG A 263 3.36 19.46 15.75
N GLU A 264 3.71 19.30 14.48
CA GLU A 264 2.95 18.52 13.51
C GLU A 264 3.16 17.02 13.75
N ALA A 265 4.38 16.60 14.05
CA ALA A 265 4.67 15.22 14.47
C ALA A 265 3.99 14.86 15.80
N ALA A 266 3.87 15.79 16.75
CA ALA A 266 3.07 15.58 17.96
C ALA A 266 1.57 15.35 17.63
N ARG A 267 1.03 16.03 16.61
CA ARG A 267 -0.33 15.74 16.11
C ARG A 267 -0.43 14.36 15.47
N TRP A 268 0.63 13.88 14.81
CA TRP A 268 0.67 12.49 14.30
C TRP A 268 0.60 11.50 15.45
N GLN A 269 1.37 11.71 16.53
CA GLN A 269 1.31 10.86 17.72
C GLN A 269 -0.11 10.83 18.29
N GLU A 270 -0.72 12.00 18.50
CA GLU A 270 -2.09 12.09 19.04
C GLU A 270 -3.08 11.32 18.17
N ARG A 271 -3.00 11.51 16.85
CA ARG A 271 -3.88 10.85 15.88
C ARG A 271 -3.68 9.34 15.86
N LEU A 272 -2.43 8.88 15.80
CA LEU A 272 -2.11 7.45 15.63
C LEU A 272 -2.25 6.66 16.92
N VAL A 273 -1.78 7.21 18.04
CA VAL A 273 -1.68 6.50 19.32
C VAL A 273 -2.96 6.65 20.14
N ARG A 274 -3.50 7.86 20.24
CA ARG A 274 -4.65 8.15 21.12
C ARG A 274 -5.98 7.96 20.40
N GLU A 275 -6.13 8.51 19.19
CA GLU A 275 -7.42 8.48 18.49
C GLU A 275 -7.67 7.17 17.74
N LEU A 276 -6.65 6.66 17.02
CA LEU A 276 -6.77 5.42 16.27
C LEU A 276 -6.34 4.21 17.10
N GLY A 277 -5.19 4.32 17.78
CA GLY A 277 -4.77 3.46 18.88
C GLY A 277 -4.90 1.94 18.65
N PRO A 278 -4.87 1.13 19.71
CA PRO A 278 -5.12 -0.31 19.65
C PRO A 278 -6.62 -0.68 19.44
N GLY A 279 -7.44 0.30 19.04
CA GLY A 279 -8.89 0.17 18.96
C GLY A 279 -9.55 -0.25 20.27
N SER A 280 -10.72 -0.87 20.16
CA SER A 280 -11.55 -1.30 21.31
C SER A 280 -10.92 -2.42 22.16
N SER A 281 -9.94 -3.14 21.64
CA SER A 281 -9.30 -4.26 22.34
C SER A 281 -8.32 -3.81 23.44
N GLY A 282 -7.89 -2.54 23.39
CA GLY A 282 -6.82 -2.02 24.25
C GLY A 282 -5.44 -2.65 24.00
N ARG A 283 -5.32 -3.58 23.04
CA ARG A 283 -4.06 -4.29 22.72
C ARG A 283 -3.61 -4.01 21.29
N TRP A 284 -2.36 -3.61 21.15
CA TRP A 284 -1.77 -3.40 19.84
C TRP A 284 -1.57 -4.71 19.07
N ARG A 285 -2.00 -4.72 17.80
CA ARG A 285 -1.49 -5.69 16.83
C ARG A 285 -0.07 -5.29 16.44
N SER A 286 0.79 -6.28 16.23
CA SER A 286 2.20 -6.05 15.89
C SER A 286 2.35 -5.18 14.63
N ASP A 287 1.62 -5.50 13.56
CA ASP A 287 1.68 -4.74 12.31
C ASP A 287 1.29 -3.26 12.52
N GLU A 288 0.17 -3.00 13.21
CA GLU A 288 -0.29 -1.63 13.52
C GLU A 288 0.78 -0.84 14.26
N LEU A 289 1.27 -1.36 15.39
CA LEU A 289 2.28 -0.68 16.20
C LEU A 289 3.56 -0.44 15.41
N SER A 290 3.99 -1.44 14.61
CA SER A 290 5.20 -1.32 13.81
C SER A 290 5.12 -0.20 12.77
N TRP A 291 3.95 0.02 12.16
CA TRP A 291 3.75 1.12 11.22
C TRP A 291 3.62 2.47 11.92
N VAL A 292 2.94 2.53 13.07
CA VAL A 292 2.85 3.75 13.87
C VAL A 292 4.24 4.24 14.29
N LEU A 293 5.06 3.36 14.87
CA LEU A 293 6.41 3.73 15.29
C LEU A 293 7.31 4.06 14.09
N LEU A 294 7.17 3.36 12.97
CA LEU A 294 7.92 3.69 11.75
C LEU A 294 7.55 5.08 11.20
N ALA A 295 6.26 5.45 11.22
CA ALA A 295 5.83 6.79 10.79
C ALA A 295 6.42 7.88 11.70
N LEU A 296 6.31 7.72 13.01
CA LEU A 296 6.83 8.69 13.98
C LEU A 296 8.35 8.81 13.95
N SER A 297 9.07 7.69 13.90
CA SER A 297 10.55 7.68 13.79
C SER A 297 11.06 8.29 12.49
N SER A 298 10.24 8.32 11.43
CA SER A 298 10.62 8.98 10.16
C SER A 298 10.56 10.52 10.21
N CYS A 299 10.03 11.10 11.28
CA CYS A 299 9.96 12.55 11.50
C CYS A 299 11.25 13.06 12.16
N ARG A 300 12.10 13.78 11.43
CA ARG A 300 13.43 14.20 11.93
C ARG A 300 13.43 15.06 13.19
N LEU A 301 12.38 15.84 13.40
CA LEU A 301 12.24 16.78 14.52
C LEU A 301 11.32 16.27 15.62
N TYR A 302 10.90 15.00 15.55
CA TYR A 302 10.04 14.41 16.55
C TYR A 302 10.87 13.78 17.66
N VAL A 303 10.59 14.22 18.89
CA VAL A 303 11.13 13.63 20.11
C VAL A 303 9.92 13.38 21.03
N PRO A 304 9.59 12.12 21.36
CA PRO A 304 8.51 11.84 22.29
C PRO A 304 8.87 12.40 23.67
N ASP A 305 7.86 12.91 24.40
CA ASP A 305 8.04 13.17 25.82
C ASP A 305 8.21 11.86 26.60
N ALA A 306 8.66 11.96 27.86
CA ALA A 306 8.97 10.79 28.68
C ALA A 306 7.78 9.83 28.85
N ALA A 307 6.56 10.36 29.02
CA ALA A 307 5.37 9.55 29.20
C ALA A 307 4.97 8.83 27.89
N ALA A 308 5.09 9.52 26.75
CA ALA A 308 4.87 8.94 25.43
C ALA A 308 5.91 7.85 25.12
N ALA A 309 7.18 8.10 25.41
CA ALA A 309 8.27 7.14 25.21
C ALA A 309 8.05 5.87 26.05
N GLU A 310 7.74 6.02 27.34
CA GLU A 310 7.43 4.90 28.24
C GLU A 310 6.21 4.10 27.76
N GLY A 311 5.15 4.80 27.34
CA GLY A 311 3.95 4.17 26.78
C GLY A 311 4.23 3.37 25.51
N MET A 312 5.06 3.92 24.61
CA MET A 312 5.49 3.22 23.39
C MET A 312 6.37 2.02 23.71
N ALA A 313 7.32 2.14 24.64
CA ALA A 313 8.16 1.03 25.08
C ALA A 313 7.32 -0.13 25.64
N LYS A 314 6.37 0.16 26.54
CA LYS A 314 5.42 -0.83 27.06
C LYS A 314 4.61 -1.50 25.95
N ALA A 315 4.16 -0.73 24.95
CA ALA A 315 3.45 -1.28 23.80
C ALA A 315 4.32 -2.24 22.98
N VAL A 316 5.61 -1.90 22.76
CA VAL A 316 6.57 -2.77 22.06
C VAL A 316 6.78 -4.08 22.81
N VAL A 317 7.04 -4.02 24.12
CA VAL A 317 7.17 -5.21 25.00
C VAL A 317 5.90 -6.07 24.94
N GLY A 318 4.73 -5.44 24.95
CA GLY A 318 3.45 -6.15 24.81
C GLY A 318 3.24 -6.84 23.46
N ALA A 319 3.92 -6.40 22.39
CA ALA A 319 3.74 -6.86 21.01
C ALA A 319 4.86 -7.80 20.50
N VAL A 320 6.09 -7.68 21.01
CA VAL A 320 7.30 -8.33 20.47
C VAL A 320 7.15 -9.85 20.31
N ARG A 321 6.52 -10.54 21.27
CA ARG A 321 6.31 -12.00 21.22
C ARG A 321 5.46 -12.42 20.02
N ARG A 322 4.52 -11.57 19.60
CA ARG A 322 3.63 -11.80 18.45
C ARG A 322 4.17 -11.22 17.14
N ALA A 323 5.27 -10.47 17.19
CA ALA A 323 5.82 -9.83 16.01
C ALA A 323 6.36 -10.84 14.99
N ARG A 324 6.03 -10.62 13.72
CA ARG A 324 6.63 -11.30 12.57
C ARG A 324 7.96 -10.63 12.22
N ALA A 325 8.79 -11.28 11.40
CA ALA A 325 10.12 -10.77 11.05
C ALA A 325 10.12 -9.32 10.52
N ASN A 326 9.21 -9.01 9.59
CA ASN A 326 9.08 -7.66 9.02
C ASN A 326 8.66 -6.62 10.06
N ASP A 327 7.76 -6.98 10.98
CA ASP A 327 7.31 -6.07 12.03
C ASP A 327 8.41 -5.86 13.06
N ALA A 328 9.11 -6.92 13.45
CA ALA A 328 10.25 -6.85 14.37
C ALA A 328 11.37 -5.96 13.82
N THR A 329 11.63 -6.05 12.50
CA THR A 329 12.58 -5.16 11.80
C THR A 329 12.16 -3.69 11.94
N ARG A 330 10.88 -3.37 11.64
CA ARG A 330 10.35 -2.02 11.78
C ARG A 330 10.38 -1.52 13.23
N LEU A 331 9.94 -2.34 14.17
CA LEU A 331 9.90 -2.02 15.60
C LEU A 331 11.31 -1.75 16.15
N ARG A 332 12.31 -2.59 15.81
CA ARG A 332 13.69 -2.39 16.23
C ARG A 332 14.27 -1.08 15.70
N ALA A 333 14.12 -0.84 14.40
CA ALA A 333 14.62 0.39 13.77
C ALA A 333 13.96 1.63 14.40
N ALA A 334 12.63 1.61 14.56
CA ALA A 334 11.90 2.74 15.12
C ALA A 334 12.23 2.96 16.60
N ALA A 335 12.35 1.90 17.41
CA ALA A 335 12.71 1.99 18.82
C ALA A 335 14.09 2.61 19.02
N SER A 336 15.07 2.22 18.18
CA SER A 336 16.41 2.80 18.20
C SER A 336 16.39 4.30 17.84
N VAL A 337 15.68 4.69 16.78
CA VAL A 337 15.60 6.09 16.35
C VAL A 337 14.87 6.98 17.37
N LEU A 338 13.83 6.45 18.01
CA LEU A 338 13.06 7.17 19.02
C LEU A 338 13.71 7.15 20.41
N GLY A 339 14.82 6.41 20.59
CA GLY A 339 15.49 6.26 21.88
C GLY A 339 14.60 5.56 22.93
N LEU A 340 13.80 4.57 22.53
CA LEU A 340 12.94 3.84 23.46
C LEU A 340 13.79 2.91 24.32
N ASP A 341 13.64 3.06 25.64
CA ASP A 341 14.26 2.16 26.61
C ASP A 341 13.47 0.84 26.68
N LEU A 342 14.09 -0.24 26.19
CA LEU A 342 13.49 -1.57 26.13
C LEU A 342 14.34 -2.53 26.96
N PRO A 343 13.72 -3.44 27.74
CA PRO A 343 14.45 -4.48 28.45
C PRO A 343 15.36 -5.27 27.52
N LEU A 344 16.55 -5.66 28.00
CA LEU A 344 17.56 -6.33 27.19
C LEU A 344 17.00 -7.56 26.47
N ARG A 345 16.22 -8.37 27.18
CA ARG A 345 15.54 -9.55 26.64
C ARG A 345 14.64 -9.24 25.44
N ASP A 346 13.86 -8.17 25.50
CA ASP A 346 12.94 -7.78 24.42
C ASP A 346 13.69 -7.20 23.22
N ARG A 347 14.80 -6.48 23.47
CA ARG A 347 15.73 -6.04 22.41
C ARG A 347 16.35 -7.21 21.67
N ALA A 348 16.88 -8.20 22.41
CA ALA A 348 17.45 -9.40 21.83
C ALA A 348 16.42 -10.19 21.02
N LEU A 349 15.18 -10.32 21.53
CA LEU A 349 14.10 -10.99 20.81
C LEU A 349 13.72 -10.26 19.52
N LEU A 350 13.67 -8.92 19.52
CA LEU A 350 13.46 -8.13 18.30
C LEU A 350 14.58 -8.36 17.28
N ALA A 351 15.84 -8.33 17.72
CA ALA A 351 17.00 -8.54 16.86
C ALA A 351 17.01 -9.94 16.24
N HIS A 352 16.78 -10.98 17.06
CA HIS A 352 16.64 -12.36 16.61
C HIS A 352 15.53 -12.52 15.56
N LYS A 353 14.34 -11.98 15.83
CA LYS A 353 13.20 -12.05 14.89
C LYS A 353 13.42 -11.25 13.62
N ALA A 354 14.15 -10.15 13.69
CA ALA A 354 14.53 -9.36 12.52
C ALA A 354 15.60 -10.05 11.66
N GLY A 355 16.15 -11.19 12.11
CA GLY A 355 17.25 -11.88 11.42
C GLY A 355 18.54 -11.07 11.41
N ALA A 356 18.68 -10.11 12.32
CA ALA A 356 19.89 -9.31 12.45
C ALA A 356 20.94 -10.04 13.28
N ASP A 357 22.21 -9.69 13.07
CA ASP A 357 23.26 -10.09 14.01
C ASP A 357 22.95 -9.48 15.38
N TRP A 358 22.90 -10.33 16.39
CA TRP A 358 22.56 -10.01 17.78
C TRP A 358 23.57 -10.62 18.76
N ALA A 359 24.79 -10.89 18.29
CA ALA A 359 25.87 -11.40 19.13
C ALA A 359 26.14 -10.48 20.33
N GLN A 360 26.02 -9.16 20.15
CA GLN A 360 26.19 -8.19 21.23
C GLN A 360 25.07 -8.31 22.28
N GLU A 361 23.81 -8.32 21.85
CA GLU A 361 22.69 -8.50 22.77
C GLU A 361 22.67 -9.89 23.44
N ARG A 362 23.23 -10.91 22.77
CA ARG A 362 23.43 -12.24 23.36
C ARG A 362 24.47 -12.23 24.46
N GLY A 363 25.64 -11.63 24.22
CA GLY A 363 26.70 -11.54 25.23
C GLY A 363 26.22 -10.82 26.49
N MET A 364 25.51 -9.69 26.34
CA MET A 364 24.95 -8.96 27.48
C MET A 364 23.90 -9.79 28.25
N LEU A 365 23.11 -10.64 27.57
CA LEU A 365 22.14 -11.51 28.24
C LEU A 365 22.83 -12.64 29.00
N GLU A 366 23.88 -13.21 28.42
CA GLU A 366 24.70 -14.24 29.07
C GLU A 366 25.38 -13.65 30.33
N GLU A 367 25.90 -12.42 30.26
CA GLU A 367 26.44 -11.69 31.42
C GLU A 367 25.38 -11.43 32.51
N GLU A 368 24.18 -10.93 32.15
CA GLU A 368 23.08 -10.74 33.12
C GLU A 368 22.62 -12.06 33.77
N GLU A 369 22.58 -13.15 32.99
CA GLU A 369 22.22 -14.49 33.50
C GLU A 369 23.32 -15.05 34.42
N GLU A 370 24.60 -14.83 34.12
CA GLU A 370 25.72 -15.19 34.99
C GLU A 370 25.70 -14.39 36.29
N GLU A 371 25.57 -13.06 36.23
CA GLU A 371 25.47 -12.21 37.44
C GLU A 371 24.30 -12.63 38.34
N ALA A 372 23.12 -12.89 37.76
CA ALA A 372 21.98 -13.39 38.52
C ALA A 372 22.26 -14.78 39.14
N ALA A 373 22.95 -15.68 38.42
CA ALA A 373 23.31 -16.99 38.96
C ALA A 373 24.27 -16.89 40.15
N TRP A 374 25.21 -15.95 40.13
CA TRP A 374 26.10 -15.65 41.27
C TRP A 374 25.34 -15.12 42.48
N GLU A 375 24.44 -14.15 42.30
CA GLU A 375 23.64 -13.58 43.39
C GLU A 375 22.73 -14.63 44.08
N TYR A 376 22.20 -15.60 43.33
CA TYR A 376 21.37 -16.67 43.88
C TYR A 376 22.18 -17.86 44.42
N GLY A 377 23.41 -18.08 43.94
CA GLY A 377 24.29 -19.18 44.36
C GLY A 377 24.90 -19.02 45.75
N ASP A 378 25.24 -17.79 46.14
CA ASP A 378 25.86 -17.51 47.45
C ASP A 378 24.87 -17.55 48.63
N GLY A 379 23.55 -17.62 48.36
CA GLY A 379 22.51 -17.63 49.40
C GLY A 379 22.16 -18.99 50.02
N TYR A 380 22.65 -20.12 49.47
CA TYR A 380 22.26 -21.48 49.89
C TYR A 380 23.39 -22.30 50.54
N GLY A 381 24.52 -21.66 50.87
CA GLY A 381 25.71 -22.30 51.46
C GLY A 381 26.04 -21.87 52.90
N GLY A 382 25.03 -21.52 53.71
CA GLY A 382 25.18 -21.12 55.12
C GLY A 382 24.58 -22.11 56.09
#